data_AF-K6UPS4-F1
#
_entry.id   AF-K6UPS4-F1
#
_cell.length_a   1.000
_cell.length_b   1.000
_cell.length_c   1.000
_cell.angle_alpha   90.00
_cell.angle_beta   90.00
_cell.angle_gamma   90.00
#
_symmetry.space_group_name_H-M   'P 1'
#
loop_
_entity.id
_entity.type
_entity.pdbx_description
1 polymer ?
#
loop_
_entity_poly.entity_id
_entity_poly.type
_entity_poly.pdbx_seq_one_letter_code
_entity_poly.pdbx_strand_id
1 'polypeptide(L)'
;MNKYCNIIKVILENWDKILTSFESQFNKDQCCEHLNYWLHTKIQDNKYRSEDIKLLYFAWNWINDSITAKNYCRHKKFNVSAEDFKKKLKLYIFLEYIDIINSELTRVQNSEKTMYCNYIKSSFDLYYSMKFEDSSTCSQKFSDELVAFEKKIDNSKLCELKNKWPHRCLDLVFNKNNKALCSSKKEQSNVHNQERSNGFETTNKFNQSVLDKFSAFKTYEEFNSNKDCYKYCQHCKIIYDFEESCPGISDFCRMLVRNLHEIKYSNDIKDRCGYLYYWIYENAWKLFGPDWNKTHGKEPIFTLLNIGYKIINELKINESFYNYDTKISFEEWRKKTDLHDYFENYDNIKNITESTNREENNKYCEYFTYIKKIYKMYIRKCCKY
;
A
#
# COMPACT_ATOMS: atom_id res chain seq x y z
N MET A 1 -18.62 -39.08 16.07
CA MET A 1 -18.65 -37.92 16.98
C MET A 1 -18.05 -38.22 18.36
N ASN A 2 -18.46 -39.31 19.05
CA ASN A 2 -17.99 -39.66 20.41
C ASN A 2 -16.46 -39.59 20.61
N LYS A 3 -15.68 -40.07 19.63
CA LYS A 3 -14.21 -39.96 19.65
C LYS A 3 -13.73 -38.52 19.89
N TYR A 4 -14.23 -37.56 19.11
CA TYR A 4 -13.80 -36.16 19.20
C TYR A 4 -14.34 -35.46 20.45
N CYS A 5 -15.54 -35.83 20.92
CA CYS A 5 -16.06 -35.36 22.20
C CYS A 5 -15.13 -35.74 23.36
N ASN A 6 -14.65 -36.99 23.39
CA ASN A 6 -13.69 -37.44 24.42
C ASN A 6 -12.35 -36.71 24.32
N ILE A 7 -11.83 -36.49 23.10
CA ILE A 7 -10.59 -35.75 22.91
C ILE A 7 -10.74 -34.30 23.41
N ILE A 8 -11.82 -33.61 23.02
CA ILE A 8 -12.09 -32.25 23.47
C ILE A 8 -12.23 -32.18 24.98
N LYS A 9 -12.92 -33.14 25.61
CA LYS A 9 -13.00 -33.22 27.06
C LYS A 9 -11.63 -33.25 27.73
N VAL A 10 -10.76 -34.16 27.29
CA VAL A 10 -9.40 -34.28 27.85
C VAL A 10 -8.58 -33.00 27.64
N ILE A 11 -8.68 -32.37 26.47
CA ILE A 11 -7.98 -31.12 26.16
C ILE A 11 -8.46 -29.99 27.07
N LEU A 12 -9.77 -29.79 27.19
CA LEU A 12 -10.34 -28.69 27.98
C LEU A 12 -10.11 -28.87 29.48
N GLU A 13 -10.21 -30.10 30.01
CA GLU A 13 -9.91 -30.41 31.41
C GLU A 13 -8.44 -30.15 31.78
N ASN A 14 -7.52 -30.21 30.80
CA ASN A 14 -6.10 -29.92 30.98
C ASN A 14 -5.68 -28.58 30.36
N TRP A 15 -6.63 -27.68 30.07
CA TRP A 15 -6.37 -26.49 29.26
C TRP A 15 -5.27 -25.60 29.85
N ASP A 16 -5.31 -25.32 31.16
CA ASP A 16 -4.28 -24.50 31.82
C ASP A 16 -2.87 -25.11 31.69
N LYS A 17 -2.74 -26.45 31.79
CA LYS A 17 -1.44 -27.13 31.60
C LYS A 17 -0.96 -27.06 30.16
N ILE A 18 -1.87 -27.20 29.20
CA ILE A 18 -1.57 -27.06 27.76
C ILE A 18 -1.08 -25.65 27.48
N LEU A 19 -1.78 -24.63 27.99
CA LEU A 19 -1.37 -23.24 27.85
C LEU A 19 0.05 -23.00 28.40
N THR A 20 0.37 -23.53 29.58
CA THR A 20 1.73 -23.45 30.14
C THR A 20 2.76 -24.16 29.27
N SER A 21 2.44 -25.31 28.67
CA SER A 21 3.39 -26.03 27.81
C SER A 21 3.74 -25.30 26.51
N PHE A 22 2.86 -24.41 26.03
CA PHE A 22 3.04 -23.66 24.78
C PHE A 22 3.31 -22.17 24.99
N GLU A 23 3.47 -21.69 26.22
CA GLU A 23 3.56 -20.25 26.55
C GLU A 23 4.74 -19.54 25.86
N SER A 24 5.79 -20.28 25.52
CA SER A 24 6.97 -19.77 24.80
C SER A 24 6.73 -19.56 23.30
N GLN A 25 5.70 -20.19 22.73
CA GLN A 25 5.43 -20.22 21.29
C GLN A 25 4.15 -19.49 20.92
N PHE A 26 3.09 -19.63 21.74
CA PHE A 26 1.76 -19.13 21.43
C PHE A 26 1.13 -18.47 22.66
N ASN A 27 0.40 -17.39 22.41
CA ASN A 27 -0.46 -16.82 23.45
C ASN A 27 -1.75 -17.65 23.62
N LYS A 28 -2.50 -17.36 24.68
CA LYS A 28 -3.72 -18.11 25.04
C LYS A 28 -4.77 -18.11 23.94
N ASP A 29 -4.94 -16.97 23.26
CA ASP A 29 -5.93 -16.81 22.20
C ASP A 29 -5.53 -17.61 20.94
N GLN A 30 -4.24 -17.60 20.59
CA GLN A 30 -3.70 -18.41 19.49
C GLN A 30 -3.89 -19.92 19.74
N CYS A 31 -3.59 -20.40 20.95
CA CYS A 31 -3.84 -21.80 21.32
C CYS A 31 -5.31 -22.18 21.13
N CYS A 32 -6.23 -21.30 21.54
CA CYS A 32 -7.66 -21.54 21.38
C CYS A 32 -8.10 -21.52 19.91
N GLU A 33 -7.58 -20.60 19.10
CA GLU A 33 -7.83 -20.57 17.65
C GLU A 33 -7.29 -21.84 16.95
N HIS A 34 -6.08 -22.30 17.28
CA HIS A 34 -5.52 -23.56 16.77
C HIS A 34 -6.45 -24.75 17.05
N LEU A 35 -6.96 -24.84 18.29
CA LEU A 35 -7.87 -25.91 18.67
C LEU A 35 -9.19 -25.85 17.86
N ASN A 36 -9.70 -24.64 17.64
CA ASN A 36 -10.90 -24.42 16.82
C ASN A 36 -10.71 -24.84 15.35
N TYR A 37 -9.61 -24.41 14.71
CA TYR A 37 -9.28 -24.83 13.35
C TYR A 37 -9.04 -26.34 13.24
N TRP A 38 -8.34 -26.93 14.21
CA TRP A 38 -8.11 -28.38 14.27
C TRP A 38 -9.44 -29.13 14.35
N LEU A 39 -10.32 -28.77 15.29
CA LEU A 39 -11.59 -29.46 15.46
C LEU A 39 -12.45 -29.34 14.20
N HIS A 40 -12.54 -28.13 13.63
CA HIS A 40 -13.36 -27.91 12.44
C HIS A 40 -12.87 -28.73 11.25
N THR A 41 -11.54 -28.88 11.08
CA THR A 41 -10.95 -29.78 10.08
C THR A 41 -11.45 -31.22 10.28
N LYS A 42 -11.44 -31.72 11.52
CA LYS A 42 -11.92 -33.07 11.83
C LYS A 42 -13.42 -33.24 11.63
N ILE A 43 -14.21 -32.20 11.86
CA ILE A 43 -15.65 -32.21 11.58
C ILE A 43 -15.90 -32.34 10.07
N GLN A 44 -15.16 -31.58 9.25
CA GLN A 44 -15.30 -31.60 7.79
C GLN A 44 -14.88 -32.93 7.16
N ASP A 45 -13.76 -33.51 7.59
CA ASP A 45 -13.25 -34.79 7.06
C ASP A 45 -14.26 -35.94 7.22
N ASN A 46 -15.09 -35.89 8.26
CA ASN A 46 -16.00 -36.98 8.64
C ASN A 46 -17.48 -36.71 8.33
N LYS A 47 -17.81 -35.57 7.70
CA LYS A 47 -19.18 -35.20 7.26
C LYS A 47 -20.28 -35.47 8.30
N TYR A 48 -20.09 -35.04 9.54
CA TYR A 48 -21.06 -35.23 10.61
C TYR A 48 -22.37 -34.46 10.37
N ARG A 49 -23.48 -34.94 10.96
CA ARG A 49 -24.78 -34.23 10.92
C ARG A 49 -24.74 -32.94 11.73
N SER A 50 -25.57 -31.98 11.35
CA SER A 50 -25.63 -30.67 11.99
C SER A 50 -25.97 -30.76 13.48
N GLU A 51 -26.83 -31.71 13.85
CA GLU A 51 -27.29 -31.98 15.21
C GLU A 51 -26.14 -32.51 16.08
N ASP A 52 -25.34 -33.43 15.53
CA ASP A 52 -24.20 -34.01 16.24
C ASP A 52 -23.14 -32.94 16.55
N ILE A 53 -22.95 -31.98 15.62
CA ILE A 53 -22.03 -30.84 15.80
C ILE A 53 -22.57 -29.87 16.86
N LYS A 54 -23.89 -29.61 16.89
CA LYS A 54 -24.52 -28.79 17.93
C LYS A 54 -24.31 -29.39 19.32
N LEU A 55 -24.50 -30.71 19.45
CA LEU A 55 -24.27 -31.42 20.71
C LEU A 55 -22.81 -31.34 21.16
N LEU A 56 -21.85 -31.45 20.23
CA LEU A 56 -20.42 -31.29 20.53
C LEU A 56 -20.12 -29.90 21.11
N TYR A 57 -20.63 -28.84 20.49
CA TYR A 57 -20.41 -27.47 20.98
C TYR A 57 -21.15 -27.18 22.29
N PHE A 58 -22.31 -27.80 22.52
CA PHE A 58 -22.99 -27.74 23.81
C PHE A 58 -22.15 -28.41 24.92
N ALA A 59 -21.63 -29.61 24.65
CA ALA A 59 -20.73 -30.29 25.58
C ALA A 59 -19.46 -29.48 25.86
N TRP A 60 -18.87 -28.86 24.84
CA TRP A 60 -17.72 -27.97 24.99
C TRP A 60 -18.00 -26.83 25.99
N ASN A 61 -19.12 -26.11 25.82
CA ASN A 61 -19.51 -25.03 26.71
C ASN A 61 -19.72 -25.53 28.13
N TRP A 62 -20.44 -26.64 28.29
CA TRP A 62 -20.70 -27.24 29.60
C TRP A 62 -19.39 -27.62 30.32
N ILE A 63 -18.41 -28.16 29.59
CA ILE A 63 -17.09 -28.46 30.15
C ILE A 63 -16.39 -27.18 30.62
N ASN A 64 -16.35 -26.14 29.81
CA ASN A 64 -15.76 -24.85 30.21
C ASN A 64 -16.42 -24.28 31.49
N ASP A 65 -17.74 -24.38 31.61
CA ASP A 65 -18.48 -23.89 32.79
C ASP A 65 -18.23 -24.77 34.04
N SER A 66 -17.94 -26.06 33.84
CA SER A 66 -17.73 -27.03 34.91
C SER A 66 -16.32 -27.01 35.52
N ILE A 67 -15.33 -26.46 34.81
CA ILE A 67 -13.95 -26.42 35.26
C ILE A 67 -13.72 -25.10 36.01
N THR A 68 -13.18 -25.16 37.23
CA THR A 68 -12.78 -23.97 38.02
C THR A 68 -11.49 -23.32 37.52
N ALA A 69 -11.18 -23.46 36.22
CA ALA A 69 -9.93 -22.99 35.62
C ALA A 69 -9.93 -21.47 35.49
N LYS A 70 -8.74 -20.86 35.56
CA LYS A 70 -8.61 -19.41 35.37
C LYS A 70 -8.79 -19.01 33.89
N ASN A 71 -8.57 -19.95 32.97
CA ASN A 71 -8.68 -19.72 31.54
C ASN A 71 -9.63 -20.74 30.91
N TYR A 72 -10.35 -20.33 29.88
CA TYR A 72 -11.21 -21.20 29.08
C TYR A 72 -11.05 -20.87 27.59
N CYS A 73 -11.31 -21.85 26.73
CA CYS A 73 -11.30 -21.67 25.28
C CYS A 73 -12.71 -21.70 24.73
N ARG A 74 -13.17 -20.63 24.07
CA ARG A 74 -14.49 -20.62 23.43
C ARG A 74 -14.44 -21.36 22.10
N HIS A 75 -15.47 -22.16 21.81
CA HIS A 75 -15.60 -22.71 20.47
C HIS A 75 -16.01 -21.62 19.48
N LYS A 76 -15.55 -21.79 18.24
CA LYS A 76 -15.81 -20.93 17.10
C LYS A 76 -16.46 -21.75 16.01
N LYS A 77 -17.56 -21.21 15.45
CA LYS A 77 -18.26 -21.80 14.32
C LYS A 77 -17.82 -21.11 13.03
N PHE A 78 -17.21 -21.88 12.14
CA PHE A 78 -16.89 -21.42 10.80
C PHE A 78 -18.12 -21.64 9.91
N ASN A 79 -18.96 -20.62 9.80
CA ASN A 79 -20.21 -20.67 9.03
C ASN A 79 -19.95 -20.49 7.52
N VAL A 80 -19.13 -21.36 6.94
CA VAL A 80 -18.72 -21.29 5.53
C VAL A 80 -18.72 -22.68 4.89
N SER A 81 -18.66 -22.74 3.57
CA SER A 81 -18.51 -24.02 2.86
C SER A 81 -17.19 -24.71 3.22
N ALA A 82 -17.11 -26.03 2.99
CA ALA A 82 -15.86 -26.77 3.20
C ALA A 82 -14.70 -26.22 2.35
N GLU A 83 -15.00 -25.72 1.15
CA GLU A 83 -13.99 -25.13 0.27
C GLU A 83 -13.52 -23.75 0.78
N ASP A 84 -14.44 -22.90 1.21
CA ASP A 84 -14.11 -21.60 1.81
C ASP A 84 -13.35 -21.77 3.14
N PHE A 85 -13.69 -22.78 3.94
CA PHE A 85 -12.94 -23.08 5.16
C PHE A 85 -11.49 -23.47 4.86
N LYS A 86 -11.24 -24.27 3.81
CA LYS A 86 -9.86 -24.57 3.40
C LYS A 86 -9.08 -23.31 3.05
N LYS A 87 -9.72 -22.32 2.40
CA LYS A 87 -9.10 -21.02 2.12
C LYS A 87 -8.77 -20.28 3.41
N LYS A 88 -9.73 -20.17 4.34
CA LYS A 88 -9.50 -19.59 5.68
C LYS A 88 -8.34 -20.26 6.41
N LEU A 89 -8.34 -21.59 6.47
CA LEU A 89 -7.30 -22.38 7.14
C LEU A 89 -5.92 -22.16 6.50
N LYS A 90 -5.82 -22.18 5.17
CA LYS A 90 -4.55 -21.93 4.47
C LYS A 90 -4.00 -20.54 4.77
N LEU A 91 -4.85 -19.51 4.74
CA LEU A 91 -4.41 -18.15 5.03
C LEU A 91 -4.02 -18.00 6.50
N TYR A 92 -4.80 -18.59 7.42
CA TYR A 92 -4.49 -18.63 8.84
C TYR A 92 -3.11 -19.26 9.11
N ILE A 93 -2.84 -20.44 8.56
CA ILE A 93 -1.54 -21.11 8.69
C ILE A 93 -0.42 -20.22 8.13
N PHE A 94 -0.62 -19.57 6.99
CA PHE A 94 0.36 -18.65 6.44
C PHE A 94 0.71 -17.52 7.43
N LEU A 95 -0.29 -16.90 8.08
CA LEU A 95 -0.09 -15.82 9.03
C LEU A 95 0.66 -16.24 10.31
N GLU A 96 0.47 -17.48 10.75
CA GLU A 96 1.19 -18.02 11.92
C GLU A 96 2.67 -18.29 11.59
N TYR A 97 2.97 -18.75 10.37
CA TYR A 97 4.32 -19.17 10.00
C TYR A 97 5.14 -18.12 9.25
N ILE A 98 4.57 -16.99 8.79
CA ILE A 98 5.28 -16.01 7.97
C ILE A 98 6.53 -15.44 8.65
N ASP A 99 6.52 -15.27 9.97
CA ASP A 99 7.67 -14.78 10.72
C ASP A 99 8.82 -15.79 10.73
N ILE A 100 8.50 -17.07 10.94
CA ILE A 100 9.44 -18.20 10.90
C ILE A 100 9.98 -18.40 9.48
N ILE A 101 9.11 -18.37 8.48
CA ILE A 101 9.51 -18.47 7.08
C ILE A 101 10.48 -17.34 6.73
N ASN A 102 10.21 -16.12 7.20
CA ASN A 102 11.08 -14.98 6.95
C ASN A 102 12.45 -15.11 7.64
N SER A 103 12.53 -15.68 8.85
CA SER A 103 13.82 -15.92 9.50
C SER A 103 14.62 -17.00 8.77
N GLU A 104 13.97 -18.08 8.35
CA GLU A 104 14.64 -19.22 7.70
C GLU A 104 15.07 -18.92 6.25
N LEU A 105 14.36 -18.05 5.52
CA LEU A 105 14.71 -17.63 4.16
C LEU A 105 16.14 -17.09 4.02
N THR A 106 16.70 -16.54 5.10
CA THR A 106 18.08 -16.03 5.15
C THR A 106 19.16 -17.12 5.30
N ARG A 107 18.77 -18.34 5.73
CA ARG A 107 19.68 -19.43 6.12
C ARG A 107 19.74 -20.58 5.13
N VAL A 108 18.70 -20.75 4.31
CA VAL A 108 18.51 -21.92 3.43
C VAL A 108 19.25 -21.82 2.09
N GLN A 109 19.41 -22.95 1.37
CA GLN A 109 20.01 -22.99 0.03
C GLN A 109 19.03 -22.55 -1.08
N ASN A 110 19.52 -22.30 -2.30
CA ASN A 110 18.71 -21.69 -3.38
C ASN A 110 17.49 -22.51 -3.84
N SER A 111 17.54 -23.85 -3.80
CA SER A 111 16.40 -24.72 -4.14
C SER A 111 15.27 -24.60 -3.12
N GLU A 112 15.58 -24.62 -1.83
CA GLU A 112 14.62 -24.44 -0.72
C GLU A 112 14.02 -23.02 -0.72
N LYS A 113 14.82 -21.99 -1.02
CA LYS A 113 14.31 -20.62 -1.21
C LYS A 113 13.19 -20.58 -2.24
N THR A 114 13.31 -21.34 -3.34
CA THR A 114 12.28 -21.37 -4.38
C THR A 114 10.96 -21.94 -3.86
N MET A 115 10.99 -22.97 -2.99
CA MET A 115 9.79 -23.53 -2.38
C MET A 115 9.10 -22.55 -1.45
N TYR A 116 9.85 -21.89 -0.56
CA TYR A 116 9.30 -20.84 0.30
C TYR A 116 8.68 -19.70 -0.50
N CYS A 117 9.33 -19.26 -1.57
CA CYS A 117 8.82 -18.18 -2.40
C CYS A 117 7.54 -18.57 -3.15
N ASN A 118 7.44 -19.81 -3.64
CA ASN A 118 6.20 -20.31 -4.24
C ASN A 118 5.06 -20.40 -3.21
N TYR A 119 5.36 -20.84 -1.99
CA TYR A 119 4.38 -20.89 -0.91
C TYR A 119 3.86 -19.50 -0.56
N ILE A 120 4.77 -18.54 -0.31
CA ILE A 120 4.42 -17.15 -0.04
C ILE A 120 3.57 -16.57 -1.16
N LYS A 121 4.00 -16.73 -2.41
CA LYS A 121 3.25 -16.25 -3.58
C LYS A 121 1.83 -16.80 -3.56
N SER A 122 1.69 -18.11 -3.40
CA SER A 122 0.38 -18.77 -3.37
C SER A 122 -0.50 -18.24 -2.24
N SER A 123 0.07 -17.85 -1.10
CA SER A 123 -0.67 -17.25 0.02
C SER A 123 -1.12 -15.82 -0.27
N PHE A 124 -0.30 -15.01 -0.95
CA PHE A 124 -0.70 -13.68 -1.42
C PHE A 124 -1.78 -13.78 -2.50
N ASP A 125 -1.63 -14.69 -3.47
CA ASP A 125 -2.63 -14.97 -4.51
C ASP A 125 -3.96 -15.40 -3.87
N LEU A 126 -3.89 -16.26 -2.84
CA LEU A 126 -5.06 -16.67 -2.06
C LEU A 126 -5.73 -15.48 -1.38
N TYR A 127 -4.98 -14.62 -0.69
CA TYR A 127 -5.50 -13.39 -0.09
C TYR A 127 -6.22 -12.50 -1.11
N TYR A 128 -5.60 -12.24 -2.28
CA TYR A 128 -6.24 -11.44 -3.33
C TYR A 128 -7.51 -12.09 -3.86
N SER A 129 -7.52 -13.41 -4.06
CA SER A 129 -8.72 -14.13 -4.49
C SER A 129 -9.85 -14.02 -3.47
N MET A 130 -9.54 -14.15 -2.18
CA MET A 130 -10.51 -14.01 -1.08
C MET A 130 -11.08 -12.59 -1.03
N LYS A 131 -10.23 -11.56 -1.16
CA LYS A 131 -10.63 -10.15 -1.18
C LYS A 131 -11.51 -9.81 -2.38
N PHE A 132 -11.17 -10.34 -3.56
CA PHE A 132 -11.96 -10.16 -4.77
C PHE A 132 -13.32 -10.88 -4.69
N GLU A 133 -13.36 -12.09 -4.15
CA GLU A 133 -14.61 -12.81 -3.92
C GLU A 133 -15.52 -12.00 -2.99
N ASP A 134 -15.04 -11.55 -1.82
CA ASP A 134 -15.85 -10.78 -0.87
C ASP A 134 -16.33 -9.44 -1.45
N SER A 135 -15.49 -8.73 -2.22
CA SER A 135 -15.91 -7.49 -2.86
C SER A 135 -16.94 -7.69 -3.98
N SER A 136 -16.78 -8.74 -4.80
CA SER A 136 -17.67 -9.02 -5.93
C SER A 136 -19.02 -9.60 -5.52
N THR A 137 -19.08 -10.42 -4.47
CA THR A 137 -20.34 -11.00 -3.98
C THR A 137 -20.99 -10.18 -2.86
N CYS A 138 -20.38 -9.05 -2.46
CA CYS A 138 -20.74 -8.29 -1.26
C CYS A 138 -20.88 -9.20 -0.02
N SER A 139 -20.08 -10.27 0.04
CA SER A 139 -20.02 -11.16 1.19
C SER A 139 -18.97 -10.68 2.17
N GLN A 140 -19.13 -11.03 3.44
CA GLN A 140 -18.11 -10.82 4.47
C GLN A 140 -17.62 -12.16 5.00
N LYS A 141 -17.47 -13.16 4.10
CA LYS A 141 -17.14 -14.53 4.54
C LYS A 141 -15.70 -14.62 5.02
N PHE A 142 -14.79 -13.76 4.56
CA PHE A 142 -13.37 -13.77 4.92
C PHE A 142 -12.92 -12.54 5.71
N SER A 143 -13.85 -11.75 6.26
CA SER A 143 -13.53 -10.47 6.92
C SER A 143 -12.42 -10.59 7.96
N ASP A 144 -12.53 -11.58 8.84
CA ASP A 144 -11.59 -11.77 9.95
C ASP A 144 -10.19 -12.11 9.45
N GLU A 145 -10.08 -12.98 8.45
CA GLU A 145 -8.79 -13.37 7.89
C GLU A 145 -8.15 -12.27 7.05
N LEU A 146 -8.95 -11.49 6.31
CA LEU A 146 -8.46 -10.34 5.55
C LEU A 146 -7.94 -9.25 6.48
N VAL A 147 -8.67 -8.93 7.55
CA VAL A 147 -8.22 -7.97 8.58
C VAL A 147 -6.96 -8.46 9.29
N ALA A 148 -6.91 -9.75 9.65
CA ALA A 148 -5.72 -10.34 10.27
C ALA A 148 -4.51 -10.28 9.32
N PHE A 149 -4.72 -10.52 8.02
CA PHE A 149 -3.66 -10.42 7.01
C PHE A 149 -3.14 -8.99 6.87
N GLU A 150 -4.04 -8.01 6.70
CA GLU A 150 -3.66 -6.59 6.53
C GLU A 150 -2.93 -6.05 7.78
N LYS A 151 -3.32 -6.51 8.97
CA LYS A 151 -2.63 -6.17 10.23
C LYS A 151 -1.24 -6.82 10.33
N LYS A 152 -1.11 -8.09 9.94
CA LYS A 152 0.15 -8.85 10.07
C LYS A 152 1.16 -8.46 8.98
N ILE A 153 0.68 -8.16 7.78
CA ILE A 153 1.45 -7.82 6.58
C ILE A 153 1.30 -6.30 6.32
N ASP A 154 1.68 -5.50 7.31
CA ASP A 154 1.65 -4.05 7.23
C ASP A 154 2.78 -3.48 6.32
N ASN A 155 2.84 -2.14 6.20
CA ASN A 155 3.87 -1.49 5.38
C ASN A 155 5.30 -1.75 5.88
N SER A 156 5.49 -1.90 7.20
CA SER A 156 6.79 -2.22 7.80
C SER A 156 7.22 -3.63 7.43
N LYS A 157 6.33 -4.60 7.63
CA LYS A 157 6.55 -6.00 7.30
C LYS A 157 6.79 -6.18 5.82
N LEU A 158 5.97 -5.58 4.95
CA LEU A 158 6.18 -5.62 3.50
C LEU A 158 7.55 -5.07 3.10
N CYS A 159 7.99 -3.99 3.76
CA CYS A 159 9.31 -3.42 3.55
C CYS A 159 10.45 -4.37 3.99
N GLU A 160 10.29 -5.06 5.13
CA GLU A 160 11.24 -6.07 5.58
C GLU A 160 11.29 -7.29 4.67
N LEU A 161 10.12 -7.81 4.30
CA LEU A 161 9.96 -8.94 3.40
C LEU A 161 10.62 -8.61 2.06
N LYS A 162 10.41 -7.40 1.53
CA LYS A 162 11.04 -7.04 0.26
C LYS A 162 12.56 -7.05 0.33
N ASN A 163 13.14 -6.54 1.41
CA ASN A 163 14.59 -6.42 1.50
C ASN A 163 15.29 -7.75 1.78
N LYS A 164 14.62 -8.70 2.42
CA LYS A 164 15.18 -10.01 2.77
C LYS A 164 14.97 -11.04 1.67
N TRP A 165 13.93 -10.90 0.85
CA TRP A 165 13.61 -11.89 -0.18
C TRP A 165 14.50 -11.71 -1.42
N PRO A 166 15.04 -12.81 -1.99
CA PRO A 166 15.77 -12.75 -3.25
C PRO A 166 14.94 -12.08 -4.35
N HIS A 167 15.58 -11.34 -5.26
CA HIS A 167 14.92 -10.63 -6.38
C HIS A 167 13.84 -11.47 -7.07
N ARG A 168 14.12 -12.76 -7.33
CA ARG A 168 13.18 -13.69 -7.97
C ARG A 168 11.85 -13.87 -7.22
N CYS A 169 11.86 -13.79 -5.89
CA CYS A 169 10.67 -13.97 -5.05
C CYS A 169 9.80 -12.71 -5.01
N LEU A 170 10.43 -11.53 -5.07
CA LEU A 170 9.74 -10.26 -5.15
C LEU A 170 8.94 -10.16 -6.45
N ASP A 171 9.56 -10.56 -7.56
CA ASP A 171 8.93 -10.57 -8.88
C ASP A 171 7.77 -11.56 -8.97
N LEU A 172 7.65 -12.51 -8.04
CA LEU A 172 6.51 -13.42 -7.99
C LEU A 172 5.30 -12.80 -7.29
N VAL A 173 5.52 -11.95 -6.29
CA VAL A 173 4.46 -11.36 -5.45
C VAL A 173 4.04 -9.97 -5.93
N PHE A 174 4.97 -9.19 -6.50
CA PHE A 174 4.78 -7.75 -6.77
C PHE A 174 4.82 -7.35 -8.26
N ASN A 175 4.76 -8.29 -9.21
CA ASN A 175 4.96 -8.00 -10.64
C ASN A 175 3.66 -7.65 -11.42
N LYS A 176 3.89 -6.96 -12.55
CA LYS A 176 3.09 -6.00 -13.36
C LYS A 176 1.59 -6.20 -13.63
N ASN A 177 0.94 -7.30 -13.25
CA ASN A 177 -0.48 -7.53 -13.58
C ASN A 177 -1.44 -7.53 -12.38
N ASN A 178 -0.96 -7.38 -11.15
CA ASN A 178 -1.84 -7.29 -9.98
C ASN A 178 -1.95 -5.83 -9.53
N LYS A 179 -3.18 -5.30 -9.56
CA LYS A 179 -3.59 -4.00 -8.99
C LYS A 179 -3.11 -3.89 -7.52
N ALA A 180 -1.95 -3.26 -7.38
CA ALA A 180 -1.44 -2.43 -6.29
C ALA A 180 -1.23 -3.00 -4.87
N LEU A 181 0.04 -2.96 -4.46
CA LEU A 181 0.47 -2.53 -3.11
C LEU A 181 1.25 -1.22 -3.26
N CYS A 182 0.52 -0.22 -3.77
CA CYS A 182 0.75 1.23 -3.83
C CYS A 182 -0.39 1.79 -4.71
N SER A 183 -1.55 2.12 -4.14
CA SER A 183 -2.71 2.62 -4.89
C SER A 183 -3.08 4.01 -4.39
N SER A 184 -2.75 5.05 -5.16
CA SER A 184 -3.66 6.19 -5.27
C SER A 184 -4.78 5.77 -6.22
N LYS A 185 -6.04 5.92 -5.79
CA LYS A 185 -7.23 5.51 -6.55
C LYS A 185 -7.17 6.01 -8.00
N LYS A 186 -7.18 5.08 -8.96
CA LYS A 186 -7.87 5.24 -10.26
C LYS A 186 -8.47 3.90 -10.67
N GLU A 187 -9.78 3.77 -10.50
CA GLU A 187 -10.54 2.79 -11.27
C GLU A 187 -11.17 3.51 -12.47
N GLN A 188 -10.65 3.21 -13.65
CA GLN A 188 -11.45 3.29 -14.86
C GLN A 188 -12.49 2.17 -14.80
N SER A 189 -13.76 2.54 -14.57
CA SER A 189 -14.90 1.75 -15.02
C SER A 189 -16.01 2.70 -15.44
N ASN A 190 -16.49 2.51 -16.67
CA ASN A 190 -17.59 3.25 -17.27
C ASN A 190 -18.90 2.90 -16.55
N VAL A 191 -19.54 3.83 -15.83
CA VAL A 191 -21.01 3.93 -15.68
C VAL A 191 -21.35 5.36 -15.24
N HIS A 192 -22.38 5.94 -15.87
CA HIS A 192 -22.90 7.29 -15.68
C HIS A 192 -23.55 7.54 -14.28
N ASN A 193 -23.32 8.76 -13.77
CA ASN A 193 -24.19 9.62 -12.95
C ASN A 193 -24.19 9.53 -11.39
N GLN A 194 -23.48 10.52 -10.82
CA GLN A 194 -24.00 11.69 -10.07
C GLN A 194 -23.90 11.73 -8.52
N GLU A 195 -22.98 12.62 -8.07
CA GLU A 195 -22.93 13.43 -6.82
C GLU A 195 -22.74 12.71 -5.45
N ARG A 196 -21.75 13.02 -4.59
CA ARG A 196 -21.03 14.25 -4.23
C ARG A 196 -19.60 13.92 -3.74
N SER A 197 -18.58 14.51 -4.35
CA SER A 197 -17.41 15.10 -3.67
C SER A 197 -16.78 16.10 -4.63
N ASN A 198 -17.06 17.38 -4.38
CA ASN A 198 -16.61 18.48 -5.22
C ASN A 198 -15.13 18.76 -4.95
N GLY A 199 -14.33 18.72 -6.03
CA GLY A 199 -13.14 19.54 -6.17
C GLY A 199 -11.80 18.83 -6.11
N PHE A 200 -11.47 17.95 -7.07
CA PHE A 200 -10.05 17.65 -7.36
C PHE A 200 -9.75 17.16 -8.80
N GLU A 201 -10.64 17.41 -9.76
CA GLU A 201 -10.32 17.26 -11.19
C GLU A 201 -10.67 18.54 -11.92
N THR A 202 -9.71 19.45 -11.94
CA THR A 202 -9.59 20.43 -13.01
C THR A 202 -8.11 20.55 -13.31
N THR A 203 -7.57 19.56 -14.02
CA THR A 203 -6.53 19.89 -15.01
C THR A 203 -7.06 21.10 -15.79
N ASN A 204 -6.26 22.16 -15.89
CA ASN A 204 -6.62 23.25 -16.78
C ASN A 204 -6.91 22.64 -18.14
N LYS A 205 -7.99 23.11 -18.73
CA LYS A 205 -8.63 22.68 -19.98
C LYS A 205 -7.76 22.96 -21.21
N PHE A 206 -6.44 22.79 -21.10
CA PHE A 206 -5.49 22.73 -22.19
C PHE A 206 -5.24 21.25 -22.49
N ASN A 207 -5.55 20.86 -23.72
CA ASN A 207 -5.62 19.46 -24.14
C ASN A 207 -4.42 18.64 -23.67
N GLN A 208 -4.70 17.56 -22.92
CA GLN A 208 -3.76 16.51 -22.52
C GLN A 208 -2.79 16.15 -23.66
N SER A 209 -3.30 16.08 -24.89
CA SER A 209 -2.55 15.74 -26.12
C SER A 209 -1.34 16.63 -26.44
N VAL A 210 -1.32 17.89 -25.98
CA VAL A 210 -0.16 18.80 -26.17
C VAL A 210 0.90 18.54 -25.10
N LEU A 211 0.47 18.30 -23.86
CA LEU A 211 1.32 18.00 -22.70
C LEU A 211 1.94 16.61 -22.78
N ASP A 212 1.23 15.64 -23.38
CA ASP A 212 1.69 14.25 -23.56
C ASP A 212 2.96 14.16 -24.44
N LYS A 213 3.26 15.19 -25.25
CA LYS A 213 4.48 15.30 -26.06
C LYS A 213 5.68 15.93 -25.30
N PHE A 214 5.50 16.38 -24.06
CA PHE A 214 6.55 17.07 -23.28
C PHE A 214 7.37 16.09 -22.44
N SER A 215 8.68 16.34 -22.30
CA SER A 215 9.56 15.53 -21.44
C SER A 215 9.21 15.67 -19.96
N ALA A 216 8.57 16.78 -19.57
CA ALA A 216 7.97 16.97 -18.25
C ALA A 216 6.96 15.86 -17.90
N PHE A 217 6.03 15.55 -18.81
CA PHE A 217 4.99 14.56 -18.57
C PHE A 217 5.59 13.17 -18.31
N LYS A 218 6.56 12.76 -19.14
CA LYS A 218 7.31 11.52 -18.94
C LYS A 218 8.02 11.49 -17.57
N THR A 219 8.60 12.60 -17.15
CA THR A 219 9.27 12.70 -15.83
C THR A 219 8.27 12.52 -14.69
N TYR A 220 7.09 13.14 -14.77
CA TYR A 220 6.03 12.95 -13.77
C TYR A 220 5.45 11.54 -13.79
N GLU A 221 5.29 10.90 -14.94
CA GLU A 221 4.90 9.48 -15.02
C GLU A 221 5.94 8.56 -14.38
N GLU A 222 7.24 8.81 -14.61
CA GLU A 222 8.33 8.10 -13.95
C GLU A 222 8.25 8.27 -12.43
N PHE A 223 8.05 9.50 -11.94
CA PHE A 223 7.87 9.77 -10.52
C PHE A 223 6.61 9.14 -9.92
N ASN A 224 5.53 9.03 -10.70
CA ASN A 224 4.28 8.39 -10.31
C ASN A 224 4.30 6.86 -10.46
N SER A 225 5.35 6.29 -11.06
CA SER A 225 5.47 4.85 -11.25
C SER A 225 5.41 4.11 -9.91
N ASN A 226 4.87 2.90 -9.89
CA ASN A 226 4.95 1.99 -8.74
C ASN A 226 6.13 1.02 -8.84
N LYS A 227 6.89 1.10 -9.94
CA LYS A 227 8.05 0.25 -10.14
C LYS A 227 9.06 0.49 -9.01
N ASP A 228 9.55 -0.60 -8.43
CA ASP A 228 10.59 -0.59 -7.41
C ASP A 228 10.30 0.29 -6.17
N CYS A 229 9.04 0.64 -5.90
CA CYS A 229 8.67 1.61 -4.84
C CYS A 229 9.23 1.25 -3.45
N TYR A 230 9.38 -0.04 -3.15
CA TYR A 230 9.93 -0.49 -1.88
C TYR A 230 11.47 -0.64 -1.84
N LYS A 231 12.24 -0.36 -2.90
CA LYS A 231 13.70 -0.58 -2.96
C LYS A 231 14.47 0.17 -1.85
N TYR A 232 13.88 1.25 -1.33
CA TYR A 232 14.46 2.12 -0.30
C TYR A 232 13.49 2.38 0.86
N CYS A 233 12.49 1.52 1.02
CA CYS A 233 11.38 1.74 1.95
C CYS A 233 11.79 1.82 3.43
N GLN A 234 13.01 1.40 3.78
CA GLN A 234 13.50 1.43 5.18
C GLN A 234 13.63 2.87 5.68
N HIS A 235 13.91 3.83 4.80
CA HIS A 235 13.92 5.25 5.14
C HIS A 235 12.53 5.75 5.60
N CYS A 236 11.46 5.05 5.20
CA CYS A 236 10.07 5.40 5.51
C CYS A 236 9.50 4.70 6.74
N LYS A 237 10.29 3.93 7.50
CA LYS A 237 9.76 3.16 8.64
C LYS A 237 8.94 3.99 9.64
N ILE A 238 9.44 5.18 9.97
CA ILE A 238 8.78 6.10 10.91
C ILE A 238 7.46 6.65 10.32
N ILE A 239 7.33 6.72 8.99
CA ILE A 239 6.11 7.19 8.33
C ILE A 239 4.95 6.20 8.47
N TYR A 240 5.23 4.90 8.60
CA TYR A 240 4.19 3.87 8.63
C TYR A 240 3.26 4.00 9.82
N ASP A 241 3.74 4.55 10.95
CA ASP A 241 2.92 4.81 12.14
C ASP A 241 1.83 5.86 11.88
N PHE A 242 1.98 6.69 10.83
CA PHE A 242 1.01 7.71 10.47
C PHE A 242 -0.03 7.23 9.46
N GLU A 243 0.10 6.03 8.88
CA GLU A 243 -0.75 5.55 7.79
C GLU A 243 -2.23 5.48 8.18
N GLU A 244 -2.54 5.08 9.43
CA GLU A 244 -3.93 5.03 9.91
C GLU A 244 -4.56 6.43 9.99
N SER A 245 -3.80 7.41 10.50
CA SER A 245 -4.26 8.80 10.63
C SER A 245 -4.20 9.59 9.32
N CYS A 246 -3.34 9.18 8.39
CA CYS A 246 -3.07 9.84 7.12
C CYS A 246 -2.87 8.79 6.01
N PRO A 247 -3.96 8.16 5.52
CA PRO A 247 -3.87 7.11 4.52
C PRO A 247 -3.22 7.59 3.22
N GLY A 248 -2.23 6.83 2.73
CA GLY A 248 -1.45 7.15 1.53
C GLY A 248 -0.10 7.83 1.80
N ILE A 249 0.21 8.21 3.04
CA ILE A 249 1.50 8.83 3.37
C ILE A 249 2.68 7.87 3.20
N SER A 250 2.47 6.58 3.47
CA SER A 250 3.51 5.56 3.28
C SER A 250 3.89 5.41 1.80
N ASP A 251 2.90 5.44 0.91
CA ASP A 251 3.10 5.43 -0.54
C ASP A 251 3.91 6.65 -0.98
N PHE A 252 3.48 7.83 -0.52
CA PHE A 252 4.15 9.08 -0.83
C PHE A 252 5.62 9.06 -0.39
N CYS A 253 5.92 8.60 0.83
CA CYS A 253 7.29 8.45 1.29
C CYS A 253 8.10 7.52 0.38
N ARG A 254 7.58 6.31 0.10
CA ARG A 254 8.30 5.33 -0.72
C ARG A 254 8.64 5.87 -2.11
N MET A 255 7.68 6.55 -2.74
CA MET A 255 7.86 7.20 -4.04
C MET A 255 8.88 8.33 -3.97
N LEU A 256 8.80 9.22 -2.97
CA LEU A 256 9.77 10.30 -2.77
C LEU A 256 11.19 9.77 -2.62
N VAL A 257 11.39 8.80 -1.72
CA VAL A 257 12.71 8.20 -1.47
C VAL A 257 13.25 7.55 -2.74
N ARG A 258 12.42 6.77 -3.47
CA ARG A 258 12.84 6.18 -4.75
C ARG A 258 13.24 7.26 -5.75
N ASN A 259 12.41 8.29 -5.95
CA ASN A 259 12.66 9.35 -6.91
C ASN A 259 13.98 10.07 -6.63
N LEU A 260 14.30 10.34 -5.36
CA LEU A 260 15.58 10.94 -4.95
C LEU A 260 16.77 10.04 -5.32
N HIS A 261 16.67 8.73 -5.08
CA HIS A 261 17.71 7.78 -5.50
C HIS A 261 17.86 7.68 -7.01
N GLU A 262 16.77 7.75 -7.78
CA GLU A 262 16.82 7.72 -9.25
C GLU A 262 17.42 8.99 -9.83
N ILE A 263 17.11 10.16 -9.27
CA ILE A 263 17.68 11.46 -9.67
C ILE A 263 19.20 11.45 -9.54
N LYS A 264 19.75 10.81 -8.50
CA LYS A 264 21.21 10.75 -8.28
C LYS A 264 21.99 10.20 -9.48
N TYR A 265 21.38 9.29 -10.26
CA TYR A 265 22.02 8.64 -11.40
C TYR A 265 21.54 9.19 -12.75
N SER A 266 20.77 10.28 -12.74
CA SER A 266 20.31 10.95 -13.95
C SER A 266 21.39 11.88 -14.51
N ASN A 267 21.42 12.04 -15.83
CA ASN A 267 22.28 13.01 -16.50
C ASN A 267 21.81 14.47 -16.27
N ASP A 268 20.50 14.65 -16.07
CA ASP A 268 19.85 15.97 -15.92
C ASP A 268 19.37 16.19 -14.48
N ILE A 269 20.30 16.15 -13.52
CA ILE A 269 19.97 16.24 -12.08
C ILE A 269 19.14 17.49 -11.80
N LYS A 270 19.62 18.67 -12.23
CA LYS A 270 19.00 19.96 -11.95
C LYS A 270 17.55 20.03 -12.43
N ASP A 271 17.29 19.63 -13.66
CA ASP A 271 15.95 19.72 -14.27
C ASP A 271 15.00 18.75 -13.55
N ARG A 272 15.46 17.52 -13.26
CA ARG A 272 14.68 16.55 -12.48
C ARG A 272 14.42 17.00 -11.04
N CYS A 273 15.33 17.75 -10.43
CA CYS A 273 15.10 18.38 -9.12
C CYS A 273 13.98 19.43 -9.20
N GLY A 274 13.95 20.22 -10.28
CA GLY A 274 12.88 21.17 -10.57
C GLY A 274 11.53 20.49 -10.68
N TYR A 275 11.42 19.44 -11.49
CA TYR A 275 10.19 18.65 -11.58
C TYR A 275 9.80 17.99 -10.25
N LEU A 276 10.79 17.47 -9.50
CA LEU A 276 10.54 16.82 -8.21
C LEU A 276 9.91 17.81 -7.22
N TYR A 277 10.39 19.06 -7.17
CA TYR A 277 9.80 20.11 -6.32
C TYR A 277 8.29 20.20 -6.52
N TYR A 278 7.85 20.35 -7.76
CA TYR A 278 6.43 20.44 -8.10
C TYR A 278 5.71 19.12 -7.81
N TRP A 279 6.30 17.98 -8.15
CA TRP A 279 5.70 16.68 -7.86
C TRP A 279 5.42 16.47 -6.36
N ILE A 280 6.34 16.88 -5.47
CA ILE A 280 6.13 16.76 -4.02
C ILE A 280 4.95 17.61 -3.57
N TYR A 281 4.86 18.86 -4.04
CA TYR A 281 3.72 19.72 -3.70
C TYR A 281 2.40 19.13 -4.18
N GLU A 282 2.33 18.66 -5.42
CA GLU A 282 1.09 18.10 -5.95
C GLU A 282 0.59 16.93 -5.09
N ASN A 283 1.50 16.02 -4.71
CA ASN A 283 1.18 14.88 -3.87
C ASN A 283 0.82 15.30 -2.44
N ALA A 284 1.51 16.29 -1.90
CA ALA A 284 1.17 16.90 -0.61
C ALA A 284 -0.25 17.50 -0.61
N TRP A 285 -0.61 18.31 -1.61
CA TRP A 285 -1.96 18.88 -1.72
C TRP A 285 -3.03 17.80 -1.94
N LYS A 286 -2.74 16.74 -2.70
CA LYS A 286 -3.64 15.58 -2.86
C LYS A 286 -3.90 14.87 -1.53
N LEU A 287 -2.86 14.73 -0.70
CA LEU A 287 -2.92 13.98 0.55
C LEU A 287 -3.52 14.78 1.70
N PHE A 288 -3.12 16.05 1.86
CA PHE A 288 -3.50 16.90 3.00
C PHE A 288 -4.61 17.90 2.67
N GLY A 289 -5.01 18.00 1.41
CA GLY A 289 -6.07 18.90 0.96
C GLY A 289 -5.69 20.38 1.09
N PRO A 290 -6.69 21.27 1.12
CA PRO A 290 -6.46 22.71 1.04
C PRO A 290 -5.78 23.31 2.28
N ASP A 291 -5.78 22.58 3.39
CA ASP A 291 -5.15 22.97 4.65
C ASP A 291 -3.66 22.57 4.73
N TRP A 292 -3.07 22.02 3.66
CA TRP A 292 -1.65 21.70 3.56
C TRP A 292 -0.73 22.81 4.10
N ASN A 293 -1.02 24.06 3.72
CA ASN A 293 -0.26 25.23 4.14
C ASN A 293 -0.24 25.43 5.67
N LYS A 294 -1.26 24.94 6.37
CA LYS A 294 -1.39 24.98 7.84
C LYS A 294 -0.82 23.73 8.52
N THR A 295 -0.61 22.64 7.78
CA THR A 295 0.01 21.40 8.26
C THR A 295 1.52 21.39 8.06
N HIS A 296 2.08 22.25 7.20
CA HIS A 296 3.52 22.37 7.06
C HIS A 296 4.21 22.71 8.41
N GLY A 297 5.23 21.93 8.76
CA GLY A 297 5.90 22.02 10.06
C GLY A 297 5.20 21.25 11.19
N LYS A 298 4.14 20.49 10.87
CA LYS A 298 3.49 19.54 11.80
C LYS A 298 3.65 18.12 11.28
N GLU A 299 3.51 17.17 12.20
CA GLU A 299 3.37 15.77 11.79
C GLU A 299 2.04 15.56 11.06
N PRO A 300 1.99 14.67 10.07
CA PRO A 300 3.08 13.75 9.68
C PRO A 300 3.99 14.27 8.54
N ILE A 301 3.67 15.43 7.97
CA ILE A 301 4.44 15.96 6.83
C ILE A 301 5.86 16.37 7.21
N PHE A 302 6.04 16.95 8.39
CA PHE A 302 7.36 17.37 8.84
C PHE A 302 8.35 16.20 8.82
N THR A 303 7.96 15.04 9.36
CA THR A 303 8.76 13.82 9.27
C THR A 303 9.04 13.41 7.83
N LEU A 304 8.03 13.44 6.94
CA LEU A 304 8.19 13.06 5.54
C LEU A 304 9.23 13.94 4.82
N LEU A 305 9.14 15.27 4.99
CA LEU A 305 10.07 16.20 4.35
C LEU A 305 11.48 16.07 4.92
N ASN A 306 11.62 15.83 6.24
CA ASN A 306 12.91 15.57 6.88
C ASN A 306 13.58 14.30 6.34
N ILE A 307 12.81 13.24 6.07
CA ILE A 307 13.32 12.04 5.40
C ILE A 307 13.89 12.41 4.04
N GLY A 308 13.15 13.18 3.24
CA GLY A 308 13.62 13.68 1.95
C GLY A 308 14.91 14.51 2.06
N TYR A 309 14.97 15.48 2.98
CA TYR A 309 16.18 16.28 3.22
C TYR A 309 17.38 15.45 3.67
N LYS A 310 17.16 14.44 4.53
CA LYS A 310 18.22 13.53 4.96
C LYS A 310 18.80 12.76 3.76
N ILE A 311 17.95 12.24 2.89
CA ILE A 311 18.38 11.49 1.69
C ILE A 311 19.10 12.42 0.70
N ILE A 312 18.60 13.64 0.49
CA ILE A 312 19.26 14.64 -0.36
C ILE A 312 20.71 14.87 0.10
N ASN A 313 20.92 15.03 1.42
CA ASN A 313 22.24 15.17 2.02
C ASN A 313 23.10 13.91 1.83
N GLU A 314 22.56 12.72 2.11
CA GLU A 314 23.27 11.44 1.95
C GLU A 314 23.73 11.20 0.50
N LEU A 315 22.88 11.54 -0.47
CA LEU A 315 23.15 11.38 -1.90
C LEU A 315 23.97 12.52 -2.50
N LYS A 316 24.16 13.64 -1.77
CA LYS A 316 24.84 14.86 -2.25
C LYS A 316 24.22 15.39 -3.55
N ILE A 317 22.89 15.55 -3.56
CA ILE A 317 22.11 16.14 -4.66
C ILE A 317 21.52 17.48 -4.21
N ASN A 318 22.40 18.41 -3.82
CA ASN A 318 22.00 19.65 -3.15
C ASN A 318 21.05 20.52 -4.00
N GLU A 319 21.05 20.35 -5.32
CA GLU A 319 20.11 20.98 -6.25
C GLU A 319 18.65 20.56 -6.00
N SER A 320 18.44 19.40 -5.36
CA SER A 320 17.12 18.91 -4.93
C SER A 320 16.61 19.60 -3.66
N PHE A 321 17.41 20.45 -2.99
CA PHE A 321 16.94 21.17 -1.83
C PHE A 321 15.77 22.07 -2.21
N TYR A 322 14.61 21.72 -1.68
CA TYR A 322 13.39 22.45 -1.89
C TYR A 322 13.13 23.36 -0.69
N ASN A 323 12.75 24.61 -0.96
CA ASN A 323 12.20 25.51 0.06
C ASN A 323 10.69 25.58 -0.13
N TYR A 324 9.94 25.08 0.85
CA TYR A 324 8.49 25.14 0.79
C TYR A 324 8.02 26.53 1.20
N ASP A 325 7.39 27.23 0.25
CA ASP A 325 6.65 28.44 0.53
C ASP A 325 5.24 28.04 0.98
N THR A 326 5.04 28.00 2.29
CA THR A 326 3.75 27.64 2.90
C THR A 326 2.67 28.70 2.71
N LYS A 327 3.02 29.86 2.14
CA LYS A 327 2.07 30.96 1.91
C LYS A 327 1.50 30.94 0.49
N ILE A 328 1.99 30.05 -0.38
CA ILE A 328 1.52 29.95 -1.75
C ILE A 328 0.15 29.28 -1.81
N SER A 329 -0.81 29.89 -2.52
CA SER A 329 -2.10 29.22 -2.78
C SER A 329 -1.91 28.09 -3.79
N PHE A 330 -2.79 27.09 -3.77
CA PHE A 330 -2.77 26.01 -4.76
C PHE A 330 -2.87 26.53 -6.20
N GLU A 331 -3.71 27.54 -6.44
CA GLU A 331 -3.84 28.16 -7.78
C GLU A 331 -2.55 28.86 -8.20
N GLU A 332 -1.88 29.56 -7.28
CA GLU A 332 -0.58 30.18 -7.55
C GLU A 332 0.49 29.12 -7.81
N TRP A 333 0.48 28.03 -7.06
CA TRP A 333 1.40 26.90 -7.25
C TRP A 333 1.23 26.23 -8.62
N ARG A 334 -0.02 25.96 -9.05
CA ARG A 334 -0.28 25.39 -10.39
C ARG A 334 0.28 26.27 -11.49
N LYS A 335 0.03 27.58 -11.42
CA LYS A 335 0.55 28.56 -12.38
C LYS A 335 2.08 28.58 -12.43
N LYS A 336 2.77 28.40 -11.29
CA LYS A 336 4.23 28.28 -11.26
C LYS A 336 4.70 26.97 -11.91
N THR A 337 3.97 25.87 -11.70
CA THR A 337 4.22 24.57 -12.36
C THR A 337 4.10 24.71 -13.87
N ASP A 338 3.00 25.29 -14.36
CA ASP A 338 2.77 25.51 -15.80
C ASP A 338 3.88 26.37 -16.44
N LEU A 339 4.38 27.39 -15.73
CA LEU A 339 5.52 28.19 -16.18
C LEU A 339 6.82 27.39 -16.21
N HIS A 340 7.12 26.64 -15.15
CA HIS A 340 8.30 25.79 -15.07
C HIS A 340 8.33 24.80 -16.23
N ASP A 341 7.24 24.05 -16.41
CA ASP A 341 7.13 23.02 -17.44
C ASP A 341 7.26 23.62 -18.84
N TYR A 342 6.68 24.80 -19.07
CA TYR A 342 6.87 25.53 -20.33
C TYR A 342 8.35 25.87 -20.60
N PHE A 343 9.06 26.43 -19.62
CA PHE A 343 10.45 26.86 -19.82
C PHE A 343 11.39 25.67 -20.00
N GLU A 344 11.24 24.62 -19.19
CA GLU A 344 12.04 23.40 -19.30
C GLU A 344 11.79 22.63 -20.61
N ASN A 345 10.62 22.82 -21.25
CA ASN A 345 10.28 22.17 -22.51
C ASN A 345 10.30 23.11 -23.72
N TYR A 346 10.83 24.33 -23.57
CA TYR A 346 10.72 25.35 -24.62
C TYR A 346 11.28 24.88 -25.97
N ASP A 347 12.46 24.25 -25.97
CA ASP A 347 13.09 23.77 -27.20
C ASP A 347 12.30 22.63 -27.86
N ASN A 348 11.75 21.71 -27.04
CA ASN A 348 10.88 20.64 -27.54
C ASN A 348 9.58 21.21 -28.13
N ILE A 349 8.96 22.17 -27.44
CA ILE A 349 7.76 22.86 -27.90
C ILE A 349 8.05 23.56 -29.23
N LYS A 350 9.16 24.31 -29.32
CA LYS A 350 9.57 25.01 -30.53
C LYS A 350 9.72 24.04 -31.71
N ASN A 351 10.47 22.94 -31.53
CA ASN A 351 10.67 21.94 -32.58
C ASN A 351 9.35 21.29 -33.04
N ILE A 352 8.42 21.01 -32.11
CA ILE A 352 7.11 20.46 -32.46
C ILE A 352 6.28 21.48 -33.23
N THR A 353 6.27 22.75 -32.82
CA THR A 353 5.52 23.81 -33.53
C THR A 353 6.05 24.09 -34.93
N GLU A 354 7.34 23.90 -35.17
CA GLU A 354 7.94 24.03 -36.51
C GLU A 354 7.58 22.86 -37.44
N SER A 355 7.14 21.72 -36.90
CA SER A 355 6.88 20.48 -37.65
C SER A 355 5.40 20.07 -37.74
N THR A 356 4.47 20.86 -37.16
CA THR A 356 3.05 20.51 -37.06
C THR A 356 2.13 21.29 -38.02
N ASN A 357 0.97 20.70 -38.32
CA ASN A 357 -0.07 21.21 -39.21
C ASN A 357 -0.97 22.29 -38.53
N ARG A 358 -1.69 23.08 -39.34
CA ARG A 358 -2.41 24.31 -38.89
C ARG A 358 -3.35 24.13 -37.68
N GLU A 359 -4.04 23.00 -37.55
CA GLU A 359 -4.95 22.75 -36.41
C GLU A 359 -4.21 22.47 -35.10
N GLU A 360 -3.09 21.74 -35.12
CA GLU A 360 -2.24 21.55 -33.94
C GLU A 360 -1.59 22.87 -33.52
N ASN A 361 -1.19 23.72 -34.48
CA ASN A 361 -0.64 25.05 -34.21
C ASN A 361 -1.60 25.96 -33.44
N ASN A 362 -2.91 25.89 -33.68
CA ASN A 362 -3.89 26.68 -32.92
C ASN A 362 -3.87 26.32 -31.43
N LYS A 363 -3.73 25.03 -31.07
CA LYS A 363 -3.64 24.59 -29.67
C LYS A 363 -2.37 25.10 -28.99
N TYR A 364 -1.23 25.08 -29.69
CA TYR A 364 0.03 25.64 -29.19
C TYR A 364 -0.05 27.16 -29.02
N CYS A 365 -0.72 27.88 -29.93
CA CYS A 365 -0.93 29.33 -29.80
C CYS A 365 -1.79 29.69 -28.58
N GLU A 366 -2.86 28.93 -28.30
CA GLU A 366 -3.67 29.12 -27.10
C GLU A 366 -2.85 28.86 -25.83
N TYR A 367 -2.06 27.77 -25.81
CA TYR A 367 -1.18 27.44 -24.68
C TYR A 367 -0.13 28.54 -24.45
N PHE A 368 0.54 29.01 -25.49
CA PHE A 368 1.48 30.13 -25.40
C PHE A 368 0.81 31.41 -24.89
N THR A 369 -0.42 31.69 -25.33
CA THR A 369 -1.19 32.86 -24.86
C THR A 369 -1.48 32.77 -23.36
N TYR A 370 -1.82 31.57 -22.89
CA TYR A 370 -2.01 31.27 -21.48
C TYR A 370 -0.71 31.44 -20.67
N ILE A 371 0.39 30.84 -21.10
CA ILE A 371 1.71 30.99 -20.47
C ILE A 371 2.13 32.46 -20.42
N LYS A 372 1.98 33.20 -21.51
CA LYS A 372 2.28 34.65 -21.57
C LYS A 372 1.44 35.45 -20.57
N LYS A 373 0.16 35.10 -20.40
CA LYS A 373 -0.72 35.74 -19.40
C LYS A 373 -0.18 35.50 -17.99
N ILE A 374 0.15 34.26 -17.65
CA ILE A 374 0.70 33.90 -16.34
C ILE A 374 2.05 34.57 -16.10
N TYR A 375 2.97 34.50 -17.06
CA TYR A 375 4.29 35.10 -16.98
C TYR A 375 4.21 36.60 -16.65
N LYS A 376 3.32 37.34 -17.31
CA LYS A 376 3.07 38.76 -17.03
C LYS A 376 2.59 39.02 -15.59
N MET A 377 1.86 38.09 -14.97
CA MET A 377 1.41 38.21 -13.58
C MET A 377 2.58 38.06 -12.60
N TYR A 378 3.53 37.15 -12.87
CA TYR A 378 4.59 36.81 -11.94
C TYR A 378 5.91 37.55 -12.17
N ILE A 379 6.22 37.99 -13.40
CA ILE A 379 7.45 38.76 -13.66
C ILE A 379 7.55 40.02 -12.80
N ARG A 380 6.40 40.64 -12.51
CA ARG A 380 6.32 41.82 -11.63
C ARG A 380 6.53 41.51 -10.15
N LYS A 381 6.38 40.24 -9.73
CA LYS A 381 6.58 39.80 -8.35
C LYS A 381 8.02 39.36 -8.08
N CYS A 382 8.78 38.94 -9.10
CA CYS A 382 10.15 38.43 -8.94
C CYS A 382 11.19 39.53 -8.67
N CYS A 383 10.88 40.79 -8.95
CA CYS A 383 11.78 41.92 -8.71
C CYS A 383 11.31 42.72 -7.49
N LYS A 384 11.61 42.23 -6.28
CA LYS A 384 11.69 43.12 -5.10
C LYS A 384 13.17 43.35 -4.81
N TYR A 385 13.54 44.62 -4.89
CA TYR A 385 14.88 45.18 -4.68
C TYR A 385 15.52 44.74 -3.37
#